data_AF-A0A9E5MVG0-F1
#
_entry.id   AF-A0A9E5MVG0-F1
#
_cell.length_a   1.000
_cell.length_b   1.000
_cell.length_c   1.000
_cell.angle_alpha   90.00
_cell.angle_beta   90.00
_cell.angle_gamma   90.00
#
_symmetry.space_group_name_H-M   'P 1'
#
loop_
_entity.id
_entity.type
_entity.pdbx_description
1 polymer ?
#
loop_
_entity_poly.entity_id
_entity_poly.type
_entity_poly.pdbx_seq_one_letter_code
_entity_poly.pdbx_strand_id
1 'polypeptide(L)' 'MQNLSAPTIILASSSPYRRGLLDRFLDEFETVSPDIDESNPGGLEPAELAAYLARKKAECVATSA' A
#
# COMPACT_ATOMS: atom_id res chain seq x y z
N MET A 1 20.61 -3.48 -2.91
CA MET A 1 21.06 -2.22 -2.27
C MET A 1 20.14 -1.12 -2.76
N GLN A 2 19.38 -0.52 -1.84
CA GLN A 2 18.52 0.61 -2.17
C GLN A 2 19.36 1.85 -2.49
N ASN A 3 18.86 2.70 -3.39
CA ASN A 3 19.51 3.95 -3.76
C ASN A 3 19.05 5.06 -2.81
N LEU A 4 19.96 5.60 -2.01
CA LEU A 4 19.67 6.65 -1.00
C LEU A 4 19.21 7.98 -1.61
N SER A 5 19.39 8.18 -2.92
CA SER A 5 18.83 9.34 -3.65
C SER A 5 17.43 9.08 -4.22
N ALA A 6 16.90 7.86 -4.11
CA ALA A 6 15.54 7.55 -4.55
C ALA A 6 14.51 8.06 -3.53
N PRO A 7 13.26 8.32 -3.97
CA PRO A 7 12.18 8.68 -3.07
C PRO A 7 11.96 7.62 -1.98
N THR A 8 11.55 8.07 -0.80
CA THR A 8 11.12 7.18 0.28
C THR A 8 10.01 6.25 -0.19
N ILE A 9 10.18 4.96 0.07
CA ILE A 9 9.17 3.96 -0.23
C ILE A 9 8.21 3.85 0.96
N ILE A 10 6.91 3.89 0.68
CA ILE A 10 5.86 3.75 1.70
C ILE A 10 4.97 2.55 1.36
N LEU A 11 4.77 1.66 2.33
CA LEU A 11 3.79 0.58 2.29
C LEU A 11 2.46 1.06 2.90
N ALA A 12 1.47 1.32 2.04
CA ALA A 12 0.10 1.68 2.44
C ALA A 12 -0.71 0.44 2.89
N SER A 13 -0.29 -0.22 3.97
CA SER A 13 -0.94 -1.42 4.50
C SER A 13 -0.65 -1.63 5.99
N SER A 14 -1.68 -1.88 6.79
CA SER A 14 -1.57 -2.30 8.20
C SER A 14 -1.23 -3.79 8.40
N SER A 15 -1.21 -4.59 7.33
CA SER A 15 -0.99 -6.05 7.42
C SER A 15 0.46 -6.39 7.82
N PRO A 16 0.69 -7.09 8.94
CA PRO A 16 2.03 -7.56 9.33
C PRO A 16 2.62 -8.55 8.32
N TYR A 17 1.77 -9.38 7.68
CA TYR A 17 2.22 -10.31 6.64
C TYR A 17 2.81 -9.60 5.42
N ARG A 18 2.12 -8.58 4.86
CA ARG A 18 2.63 -7.79 3.73
C ARG A 18 3.93 -7.07 4.07
N ARG A 19 4.06 -6.54 5.29
CA ARG A 19 5.34 -5.97 5.77
C ARG A 19 6.46 -7.00 5.71
N GLY A 20 6.25 -8.19 6.30
CA GLY A 20 7.23 -9.27 6.28
C GLY A 20 7.55 -9.86 4.90
N LEU A 21 6.70 -9.63 3.88
CA LEU A 21 7.05 -9.92 2.49
C LEU A 21 7.97 -8.85 1.91
N LEU A 22 7.69 -7.56 2.18
CA LEU A 22 8.48 -6.45 1.65
C LEU A 22 9.85 -6.32 2.32
N ASP A 23 9.96 -6.67 3.60
CA ASP A 23 11.21 -6.76 4.37
C ASP A 23 12.25 -7.70 3.72
N ARG A 24 11.83 -8.62 2.83
CA ARG A 24 12.73 -9.52 2.10
C ARG A 24 13.46 -8.84 0.94
N PHE A 25 12.98 -7.69 0.51
CA PHE A 25 13.44 -6.98 -0.69
C PHE A 25 13.96 -5.57 -0.38
N LEU A 26 13.42 -4.96 0.68
CA LEU A 26 13.66 -3.56 1.03
C LEU A 26 14.14 -3.47 2.47
N ASP A 27 15.30 -2.84 2.64
CA ASP A 27 15.90 -2.58 3.96
C ASP A 27 15.29 -1.34 4.61
N GLU A 28 14.98 -0.30 3.82
CA GLU A 28 14.38 0.95 4.28
C GLU A 28 13.04 1.22 3.55
N PHE A 29 11.96 1.30 4.30
CA PHE A 29 10.64 1.78 3.86
C PHE A 29 9.78 2.11 5.09
N GLU A 30 8.78 2.98 4.91
CA GLU A 30 7.81 3.30 5.97
C GLU A 30 6.51 2.52 5.78
N THR A 31 5.80 2.26 6.87
CA THR A 31 4.48 1.60 6.79
C THR A 31 3.42 2.54 7.36
N VAL A 32 2.38 2.80 6.57
CA VAL A 32 1.26 3.64 6.96
C VAL A 32 -0.04 2.84 6.77
N SER A 33 -0.92 2.90 7.77
CA SER A 33 -2.24 2.28 7.68
C SER A 33 -3.18 3.23 6.93
N PRO A 34 -3.66 2.87 5.72
CA PRO A 34 -4.57 3.73 4.98
C PRO A 34 -5.95 3.72 5.65
N ASP A 35 -6.53 4.90 5.86
CA ASP A 35 -7.89 5.06 6.34
C ASP A 35 -8.85 5.16 5.15
N ILE A 36 -9.27 4.00 4.64
CA ILE A 36 -10.21 3.92 3.51
C ILE A 36 -11.36 2.96 3.79
N ASP A 37 -12.50 3.25 3.19
CA ASP A 37 -13.59 2.28 3.06
C ASP A 37 -13.25 1.23 1.98
N GLU A 38 -13.16 -0.04 2.41
CA GLU A 38 -12.88 -1.23 1.59
C GLU A 38 -14.15 -1.93 1.05
N SER A 39 -15.32 -1.30 1.19
CA SER A 39 -16.56 -1.78 0.57
C SER A 39 -16.40 -1.96 -0.95
N ASN A 40 -17.21 -2.82 -1.56
CA ASN A 40 -17.22 -3.04 -3.01
C ASN A 40 -18.31 -2.17 -3.67
N PRO A 41 -18.01 -0.93 -4.09
CA PRO A 41 -19.00 -0.08 -4.74
C PRO A 41 -19.35 -0.67 -6.11
N GLY A 42 -20.63 -0.95 -6.32
CA GLY A 42 -21.11 -1.42 -7.62
C GLY A 42 -20.86 -2.90 -7.92
N GLY A 43 -20.41 -3.68 -6.94
CA GLY A 43 -20.27 -5.13 -7.10
C GLY A 43 -19.21 -5.52 -8.13
N LEU A 44 -18.07 -4.81 -8.14
CA LEU A 44 -16.91 -5.12 -8.97
C LEU A 44 -16.48 -6.58 -8.83
N GLU A 45 -15.98 -7.17 -9.90
CA GLU A 45 -15.43 -8.53 -9.86
C GLU A 45 -14.19 -8.57 -8.94
N PRO A 46 -13.87 -9.73 -8.35
CA PRO A 46 -12.82 -9.83 -7.32
C PRO A 46 -11.46 -9.23 -7.72
N ALA A 47 -11.04 -9.44 -8.96
CA ALA A 47 -9.77 -8.89 -9.47
C ALA A 47 -9.82 -7.36 -9.64
N GLU A 48 -10.96 -6.84 -10.10
CA GLU A 48 -11.17 -5.40 -10.28
C GLU A 48 -11.24 -4.68 -8.93
N LEU A 49 -11.97 -5.28 -7.97
CA LEU A 49 -12.04 -4.77 -6.60
C LEU A 49 -10.64 -4.72 -5.96
N ALA A 50 -9.84 -5.77 -6.11
CA ALA A 50 -8.49 -5.80 -5.56
C ALA A 50 -7.60 -4.67 -6.14
N ALA A 51 -7.65 -4.45 -7.45
CA ALA A 51 -6.90 -3.38 -8.10
C ALA A 51 -7.41 -2.00 -7.67
N TYR A 52 -8.73 -1.81 -7.61
CA TYR A 52 -9.37 -0.59 -7.15
C TYR A 52 -8.96 -0.22 -5.72
N LEU A 53 -9.08 -1.16 -4.78
CA LEU A 53 -8.70 -0.94 -3.38
C LEU A 53 -7.20 -0.72 -3.22
N ALA A 54 -6.35 -1.45 -3.95
CA ALA A 54 -4.91 -1.24 -3.89
C ALA A 54 -4.51 0.19 -4.29
N ARG A 55 -5.10 0.72 -5.38
CA ARG A 55 -4.89 2.11 -5.80
C ARG A 55 -5.39 3.10 -4.75
N LYS A 56 -6.61 2.90 -4.25
CA LYS A 56 -7.24 3.80 -3.27
C LYS A 56 -6.43 3.90 -1.97
N LYS A 57 -5.85 2.78 -1.50
CA LYS A 57 -4.93 2.75 -0.35
C LYS A 57 -3.68 3.61 -0.59
N ALA A 58 -3.05 3.45 -1.75
CA ALA A 58 -1.86 4.21 -2.10
C ALA A 58 -2.15 5.72 -2.20
N GLU A 59 -3.27 6.10 -2.84
CA GLU A 59 -3.68 7.50 -2.98
C GLU A 59 -4.01 8.17 -1.63
N CYS A 60 -4.69 7.46 -0.73
CA CYS A 60 -4.99 7.94 0.62
C CYS A 60 -3.72 8.34 1.39
N VAL A 61 -2.68 7.49 1.33
CA VAL A 61 -1.41 7.78 1.98
C VAL A 61 -0.63 8.87 1.24
N ALA A 62 -0.60 8.86 -0.09
CA ALA A 62 0.14 9.84 -0.88
C ALA A 62 -0.35 11.29 -0.70
N THR A 63 -1.62 11.48 -0.30
CA THR A 63 -2.20 12.81 0.00
C THR A 63 -2.07 13.20 1.48
N SER A 64 -1.67 12.28 2.34
CA SER A 64 -1.54 12.47 3.78
C SER A 64 -0.09 12.50 4.28
N ALA A 65 0.88 12.22 3.39
CA ALA A 65 2.32 12.15 3.67
C ALA A 65 3.06 13.42 3.23
#